data_AF-A0A2W0BQG2-F1
#
_entry.id   AF-A0A2W0BQG2-F1
#
_cell.length_a   1.000
_cell.length_b   1.000
_cell.length_c   1.000
_cell.angle_alpha   90.00
_cell.angle_beta   90.00
_cell.angle_gamma   90.00
#
_symmetry.space_group_name_H-M   'P 1'
#
loop_
_entity.id
_entity.type
_entity.pdbx_description
1 polymer ?
#
loop_
_entity_poly.entity_id
_entity_poly.type
_entity_poly.pdbx_seq_one_letter_code
_entity_poly.pdbx_strand_id
1 'polypeptide(L)'
;MPTASHSISHLIQELAAKANLTVAGAGAGTDFTGAPTAKLQLKSAGGTSHSIETSEALSAEIEKRESLGEELKTYLQMLAKRMQTPRPDVFVTLHGLPLSMQQFSWPYHRSTSGADSFILHGIAQLAEPGSLLHAKVAASLTVTFAEVLPALEQPYAEAVTFNAIRKTLDLGQLELLKSGNRQPVPVSTRYYSFRQQRFIFSETDEAKRKEFVRAKVFWTSTRLGEGKPSWIADPYDAQYLDCSTDDLRKIAVELANEGWMTLDSSREYATASVKLSAQADGFVKQTESALALLKPRFNEDMRAGHTNM
;
A
#
# COMPACT_ATOMS: atom_id res chain seq x y z
N MET A 1 3.28 -8.91 42.45
CA MET A 1 4.00 -7.82 41.76
C MET A 1 3.11 -7.36 40.61
N PRO A 2 2.79 -6.06 40.47
CA PRO A 2 2.07 -5.60 39.29
C PRO A 2 3.05 -5.60 38.12
N THR A 3 2.81 -6.45 37.12
CA THR A 3 3.47 -6.38 35.83
C THR A 3 3.16 -5.03 35.21
N ALA A 4 4.19 -4.23 34.93
CA ALA A 4 4.05 -2.92 34.32
C ALA A 4 3.29 -3.06 32.98
N SER A 5 2.09 -2.50 32.92
CA SER A 5 1.37 -2.28 31.67
C SER A 5 2.18 -1.25 30.87
N HIS A 6 2.85 -1.69 29.82
CA HIS A 6 3.57 -0.80 28.93
C HIS A 6 2.54 -0.26 27.93
N SER A 7 2.42 1.07 27.84
CA SER A 7 1.65 1.69 26.76
C SER A 7 2.18 1.19 25.40
N ILE A 8 1.31 0.87 24.44
CA ILE A 8 1.71 0.49 23.07
C ILE A 8 2.69 1.50 22.45
N SER A 9 2.56 2.77 22.83
CA SER A 9 3.48 3.84 22.43
C SER A 9 4.92 3.54 22.84
N HIS A 10 5.16 3.01 24.04
CA HIS A 10 6.49 2.66 24.52
C HIS A 10 7.06 1.45 23.76
N LEU A 11 6.25 0.42 23.53
CA LEU A 11 6.69 -0.74 22.75
C LEU A 11 7.02 -0.34 21.30
N ILE A 12 6.16 0.46 20.67
CA ILE A 12 6.43 0.98 19.32
C ILE A 12 7.69 1.84 19.32
N GLN A 13 7.93 2.66 20.35
CA GLN A 13 9.17 3.43 20.48
C GLN A 13 10.42 2.51 20.51
N GLU A 14 10.40 1.46 21.32
CA GLU A 14 11.52 0.53 21.42
C GLU A 14 11.77 -0.23 20.10
N LEU A 15 10.70 -0.76 19.50
CA LEU A 15 10.79 -1.49 18.23
C LEU A 15 11.17 -0.56 17.07
N ALA A 16 10.66 0.66 17.05
CA ALA A 16 11.02 1.68 16.06
C ALA A 16 12.50 2.03 16.17
N ALA A 17 13.03 2.21 17.38
CA ALA A 17 14.45 2.47 17.59
C ALA A 17 15.32 1.32 17.05
N LYS A 18 14.93 0.05 17.30
CA LYS A 18 15.60 -1.13 16.73
C LYS A 18 15.54 -1.19 15.20
N ALA A 19 14.53 -0.56 14.59
CA ALA A 19 14.39 -0.42 13.14
C ALA A 19 15.06 0.85 12.56
N ASN A 20 15.81 1.61 13.36
CA ASN A 20 16.40 2.91 12.99
C ASN A 20 15.35 3.99 12.64
N LEU A 21 14.20 3.94 13.30
CA LEU A 21 13.15 4.94 13.26
C LEU A 21 13.10 5.68 14.59
N THR A 22 12.81 6.97 14.53
CA THR A 22 12.60 7.81 15.72
C THR A 22 11.12 8.18 15.83
N VAL A 23 10.57 8.13 17.05
CA VAL A 23 9.22 8.63 17.30
C VAL A 23 9.31 10.14 17.49
N ALA A 24 8.89 10.90 16.47
CA ALA A 24 8.92 12.35 16.44
C ALA A 24 7.75 13.00 17.19
N GLY A 25 6.69 12.23 17.47
CA GLY A 25 5.56 12.69 18.24
C GLY A 25 4.53 11.59 18.47
N ALA A 26 3.70 11.78 19.49
CA ALA A 26 2.52 10.97 19.76
C ALA A 26 1.32 11.91 19.91
N GLY A 27 0.21 11.59 19.26
CA GLY A 27 -1.03 12.34 19.33
C GLY A 27 -2.20 11.42 19.64
N ALA A 28 -3.20 11.96 20.31
CA ALA A 28 -4.50 11.29 20.42
C ALA A 28 -5.24 11.42 19.07
N GLY A 29 -5.83 10.32 18.64
CA GLY A 29 -6.80 10.29 17.56
C GLY A 29 -8.12 9.71 18.04
N THR A 30 -9.06 9.63 17.12
CA THR A 30 -10.32 8.92 17.32
C THR A 30 -10.59 8.08 16.09
N ASP A 31 -11.04 6.85 16.28
CA ASP A 31 -11.51 6.01 15.19
C ASP A 31 -12.87 6.49 14.66
N PHE A 32 -13.41 5.76 13.68
CA PHE A 32 -14.71 6.07 13.09
C PHE A 32 -15.88 6.05 14.09
N THR A 33 -15.77 5.29 15.17
CA THR A 33 -16.79 5.18 16.22
C THR A 33 -16.64 6.23 17.32
N GLY A 34 -15.57 7.03 17.27
CA GLY A 34 -15.21 7.99 18.30
C GLY A 34 -14.38 7.39 19.45
N ALA A 35 -13.95 6.12 19.34
CA ALA A 35 -13.09 5.50 20.34
C ALA A 35 -11.65 6.04 20.21
N PRO A 36 -10.91 6.17 21.33
CA PRO A 36 -9.57 6.74 21.31
C PRO A 36 -8.57 5.87 20.54
N THR A 37 -7.73 6.51 19.74
CA THR A 37 -6.59 5.91 19.05
C THR A 37 -5.30 6.63 19.40
N ALA A 38 -4.17 5.91 19.28
CA ALA A 38 -2.84 6.49 19.38
C ALA A 38 -2.28 6.67 17.97
N LYS A 39 -1.95 7.92 17.62
CA LYS A 39 -1.24 8.29 16.40
C LYS A 39 0.22 8.55 16.71
N LEU A 40 1.11 7.77 16.14
CA LEU A 40 2.55 7.90 16.31
C LEU A 40 3.17 8.43 15.03
N GLN A 41 3.90 9.53 15.13
CA GLN A 41 4.67 10.08 14.03
C GLN A 41 6.07 9.47 14.07
N LEU A 42 6.39 8.62 13.12
CA LEU A 42 7.72 8.07 12.93
C LEU A 42 8.52 8.90 11.93
N LYS A 43 9.83 8.99 12.15
CA LYS A 43 10.77 9.68 11.28
C LYS A 43 11.97 8.81 11.01
N SER A 44 12.33 8.68 9.73
CA SER A 44 13.57 8.00 9.33
C SER A 44 14.78 8.91 9.50
N ALA A 45 15.98 8.33 9.48
CA ALA A 45 17.23 9.09 9.51
C ALA A 45 17.33 10.12 8.35
N GLY A 46 16.72 9.83 7.19
CA GLY A 46 16.66 10.72 6.03
C GLY A 46 15.64 11.86 6.15
N GLY A 47 14.90 11.95 7.27
CA GLY A 47 13.94 13.03 7.53
C GLY A 47 12.51 12.75 7.06
N THR A 48 12.29 11.70 6.27
CA THR A 48 10.95 11.22 5.86
C THR A 48 10.11 10.92 7.10
N SER A 49 8.84 11.31 7.10
CA SER A 49 7.92 11.05 8.20
C SER A 49 6.78 10.13 7.76
N HIS A 50 6.30 9.27 8.66
CA HIS A 50 5.18 8.37 8.44
C HIS A 50 4.35 8.27 9.72
N SER A 51 3.03 8.20 9.59
CA SER A 51 2.15 8.06 10.75
C SER A 51 1.63 6.63 10.85
N ILE A 52 1.69 6.09 12.06
CA ILE A 52 1.03 4.83 12.42
C ILE A 52 -0.13 5.15 13.34
N GLU A 53 -1.29 4.60 13.07
CA GLU A 53 -2.46 4.68 13.95
C GLU A 53 -2.87 3.30 14.47
N THR A 54 -3.02 3.21 15.79
CA THR A 54 -3.37 1.98 16.52
C THR A 54 -4.43 2.25 17.57
N SER A 55 -5.27 1.27 17.87
CA SER A 55 -6.22 1.35 18.98
C SER A 55 -5.49 1.22 20.32
N GLU A 56 -6.04 1.78 21.40
CA GLU A 56 -5.51 1.53 22.75
C GLU A 56 -5.62 0.05 23.15
N ALA A 57 -6.68 -0.62 22.67
CA ALA A 57 -6.94 -2.04 22.93
C ALA A 57 -5.81 -2.95 22.43
N LEU A 58 -5.19 -2.61 21.28
CA LEU A 58 -4.07 -3.37 20.73
C LEU A 58 -2.89 -3.48 21.70
N SER A 59 -2.65 -2.47 22.55
CA SER A 59 -1.59 -2.51 23.58
C SER A 59 -1.71 -3.75 24.46
N ALA A 60 -2.93 -3.99 24.97
CA ALA A 60 -3.21 -5.09 25.89
C ALA A 60 -3.19 -6.45 25.18
N GLU A 61 -3.39 -6.48 23.86
CA GLU A 61 -3.30 -7.71 23.08
C GLU A 61 -1.86 -8.10 22.78
N ILE A 62 -0.99 -7.15 22.45
CA ILE A 62 0.43 -7.44 22.15
C ILE A 62 1.13 -8.03 23.39
N GLU A 63 0.84 -7.51 24.59
CA GLU A 63 1.39 -8.08 25.83
C GLU A 63 0.98 -9.55 26.05
N LYS A 64 -0.17 -9.97 25.50
CA LYS A 64 -0.70 -11.33 25.64
C LYS A 64 -0.32 -12.26 24.48
N ARG A 65 0.02 -11.69 23.32
CA ARG A 65 0.26 -12.42 22.07
C ARG A 65 1.61 -12.00 21.49
N GLU A 66 2.66 -12.77 21.80
CA GLU A 66 4.02 -12.52 21.31
C GLU A 66 4.10 -12.38 19.78
N SER A 67 3.26 -13.13 19.05
CA SER A 67 3.20 -13.06 17.58
C SER A 67 2.85 -11.67 17.04
N LEU A 68 2.00 -10.90 17.74
CA LEU A 68 1.68 -9.53 17.34
C LEU A 68 2.90 -8.61 17.47
N GLY A 69 3.71 -8.79 18.51
CA GLY A 69 4.94 -8.03 18.71
C GLY A 69 5.97 -8.26 17.59
N GLU A 70 6.14 -9.51 17.16
CA GLU A 70 7.07 -9.86 16.07
C GLU A 70 6.58 -9.37 14.70
N GLU A 71 5.27 -9.38 14.44
CA GLU A 71 4.70 -8.80 13.24
C GLU A 71 4.83 -7.27 13.20
N LEU A 72 4.57 -6.60 14.33
CA LEU A 72 4.79 -5.15 14.47
C LEU A 72 6.26 -4.78 14.22
N LYS A 73 7.19 -5.55 14.78
CA LYS A 73 8.62 -5.40 14.53
C LYS A 73 8.95 -5.57 13.04
N THR A 74 8.40 -6.60 12.40
CA THR A 74 8.56 -6.85 10.95
C THR A 74 8.04 -5.67 10.14
N TYR A 75 6.84 -5.17 10.47
CA TYR A 75 6.25 -3.99 9.85
C TYR A 75 7.16 -2.76 9.98
N LEU A 76 7.69 -2.48 11.17
CA LEU A 76 8.56 -1.33 11.41
C LEU A 76 9.88 -1.43 10.65
N GLN A 77 10.46 -2.63 10.53
CA GLN A 77 11.65 -2.86 9.71
C GLN A 77 11.38 -2.64 8.21
N MET A 78 10.24 -3.13 7.72
CA MET A 78 9.80 -2.89 6.34
C MET A 78 9.56 -1.40 6.08
N LEU A 79 8.87 -0.72 7.01
CA LEU A 79 8.60 0.71 6.92
C LEU A 79 9.91 1.51 6.89
N ALA A 80 10.89 1.15 7.72
CA ALA A 80 12.19 1.81 7.73
C ALA A 80 12.91 1.72 6.38
N LYS A 81 12.85 0.56 5.72
CA LYS A 81 13.37 0.39 4.35
C LYS A 81 12.58 1.22 3.34
N ARG A 82 11.25 1.19 3.41
CA ARG A 82 10.36 1.93 2.51
C ARG A 82 10.61 3.44 2.60
N MET A 83 10.78 3.98 3.81
CA MET A 83 11.01 5.42 4.07
C MET A 83 12.35 5.97 3.54
N GLN A 84 13.25 5.11 3.05
CA GLN A 84 14.45 5.53 2.31
C GLN A 84 14.16 5.79 0.83
N THR A 85 13.01 5.32 0.33
CA THR A 85 12.52 5.67 -1.01
C THR A 85 11.95 7.10 -0.98
N PRO A 86 12.17 7.94 -2.02
CA PRO A 86 11.69 9.33 -2.04
C PRO A 86 10.19 9.50 -1.84
N ARG A 87 9.41 8.53 -2.34
CA ARG A 87 7.95 8.49 -2.27
C ARG A 87 7.49 7.19 -1.63
N PRO A 88 7.63 7.04 -0.30
CA PRO A 88 7.28 5.80 0.41
C PRO A 88 5.76 5.57 0.45
N ASP A 89 4.97 6.60 0.15
CA ASP A 89 3.52 6.58 0.08
C ASP A 89 2.98 6.04 -1.27
N VAL A 90 3.86 5.90 -2.27
CA VAL A 90 3.46 5.55 -3.63
C VAL A 90 3.65 4.06 -3.91
N PHE A 91 2.57 3.42 -4.35
CA PHE A 91 2.53 2.03 -4.82
C PHE A 91 2.11 2.01 -6.28
N VAL A 92 2.60 1.04 -7.05
CA VAL A 92 2.27 0.93 -8.48
C VAL A 92 1.33 -0.26 -8.70
N THR A 93 0.38 -0.15 -9.65
CA THR A 93 -0.48 -1.26 -10.08
C THR A 93 0.13 -2.05 -11.24
N LEU A 94 -0.42 -3.21 -11.59
CA LEU A 94 0.05 -3.99 -12.74
C LEU A 94 -0.11 -3.24 -14.06
N HIS A 95 -1.16 -2.43 -14.20
CA HIS A 95 -1.35 -1.58 -15.37
C HIS A 95 -0.55 -0.27 -15.31
N GLY A 96 0.39 -0.12 -14.36
CA GLY A 96 1.33 0.99 -14.33
C GLY A 96 0.82 2.28 -13.67
N LEU A 97 -0.32 2.24 -12.96
CA LEU A 97 -0.83 3.42 -12.24
C LEU A 97 -0.02 3.66 -10.95
N PRO A 98 0.63 4.82 -10.77
CA PRO A 98 1.25 5.19 -9.50
C PRO A 98 0.19 5.77 -8.55
N LEU A 99 0.01 5.17 -7.37
CA LEU A 99 -1.01 5.53 -6.39
C LEU A 99 -0.37 5.95 -5.07
N SER A 100 -0.68 7.15 -4.62
CA SER A 100 -0.39 7.60 -3.27
C SER A 100 -1.54 7.16 -2.34
N MET A 101 -1.21 6.36 -1.33
CA MET A 101 -2.19 5.84 -0.35
C MET A 101 -2.27 6.81 0.84
N GLN A 102 -3.41 7.49 0.99
CA GLN A 102 -3.55 8.62 1.91
C GLN A 102 -4.81 8.53 2.77
N GLN A 103 -4.76 9.20 3.93
CA GLN A 103 -5.94 9.52 4.76
C GLN A 103 -6.78 8.31 5.18
N PHE A 104 -6.12 7.19 5.49
CA PHE A 104 -6.81 6.02 6.02
C PHE A 104 -7.21 6.22 7.49
N SER A 105 -8.46 5.93 7.82
CA SER A 105 -9.03 6.10 9.16
C SER A 105 -8.94 4.79 9.95
N TRP A 106 -7.74 4.41 10.36
CA TRP A 106 -7.50 3.18 11.11
C TRP A 106 -8.06 3.25 12.53
N PRO A 107 -8.41 2.11 13.16
CA PRO A 107 -8.49 0.75 12.59
C PRO A 107 -9.73 0.52 11.71
N TYR A 108 -9.85 -0.69 11.13
CA TYR A 108 -11.12 -1.16 10.56
C TYR A 108 -12.22 -1.15 11.64
N HIS A 109 -13.41 -0.66 11.30
CA HIS A 109 -14.57 -0.62 12.21
C HIS A 109 -15.71 -1.50 11.71
N ARG A 110 -16.56 -2.02 12.59
CA ARG A 110 -17.71 -2.83 12.15
C ARG A 110 -18.68 -1.99 11.32
N SER A 111 -19.25 -2.58 10.28
CA SER A 111 -20.31 -1.92 9.50
C SER A 111 -21.54 -1.66 10.35
N THR A 112 -22.10 -0.45 10.23
CA THR A 112 -23.36 -0.05 10.87
C THR A 112 -24.59 -0.29 10.00
N SER A 113 -24.40 -0.68 8.73
CA SER A 113 -25.49 -0.93 7.76
C SER A 113 -26.03 -2.37 7.78
N GLY A 114 -25.67 -3.17 8.79
CA GLY A 114 -26.10 -4.56 8.93
C GLY A 114 -25.31 -5.57 8.09
N ALA A 115 -24.25 -5.14 7.39
CA ALA A 115 -23.36 -6.05 6.66
C ALA A 115 -22.36 -6.74 7.60
N ASP A 116 -22.09 -8.03 7.36
CA ASP A 116 -21.05 -8.81 8.05
C ASP A 116 -19.65 -8.48 7.53
N SER A 117 -19.27 -7.22 7.67
CA SER A 117 -17.96 -6.71 7.26
C SER A 117 -17.45 -5.64 8.21
N PHE A 118 -16.14 -5.54 8.30
CA PHE A 118 -15.46 -4.35 8.81
C PHE A 118 -15.14 -3.41 7.65
N ILE A 119 -15.19 -2.11 7.89
CA ILE A 119 -14.97 -1.06 6.90
C ILE A 119 -13.76 -0.23 7.29
N LEU A 120 -12.94 0.11 6.31
CA LEU A 120 -11.89 1.12 6.43
C LEU A 120 -12.06 2.14 5.32
N HIS A 121 -12.08 3.42 5.70
CA HIS A 121 -12.14 4.52 4.75
C HIS A 121 -10.75 5.06 4.46
N GLY A 122 -10.49 5.45 3.21
CA GLY A 122 -9.23 6.07 2.80
C GLY A 122 -9.31 6.73 1.44
N ILE A 123 -8.16 7.20 0.95
CA ILE A 123 -8.02 7.83 -0.37
C ILE A 123 -6.84 7.19 -1.11
N ALA A 124 -7.08 6.71 -2.32
CA ALA A 124 -6.03 6.35 -3.27
C ALA A 124 -5.97 7.43 -4.36
N GLN A 125 -4.91 8.22 -4.35
CA GLN A 125 -4.72 9.36 -5.25
C GLN A 125 -3.74 8.98 -6.37
N LEU A 126 -4.03 9.34 -7.62
CA LEU A 126 -3.04 9.22 -8.70
C LEU A 126 -1.84 10.13 -8.36
N ALA A 127 -0.66 9.53 -8.20
CA ALA A 127 0.53 10.22 -7.71
C ALA A 127 1.25 11.03 -8.80
N GLU A 128 0.74 11.03 -10.02
CA GLU A 128 1.28 11.85 -11.12
C GLU A 128 1.24 13.36 -10.76
N PRO A 129 2.32 14.12 -11.02
CA PRO A 129 2.37 15.53 -10.67
C PRO A 129 1.22 16.33 -11.28
N GLY A 130 0.51 17.10 -10.45
CA GLY A 130 -0.62 17.93 -10.87
C GLY A 130 -1.95 17.20 -11.06
N SER A 131 -1.99 15.86 -10.91
CA SER A 131 -3.25 15.12 -10.98
C SER A 131 -4.14 15.39 -9.77
N LEU A 132 -5.44 15.60 -10.03
CA LEU A 132 -6.50 15.68 -9.02
C LEU A 132 -7.31 14.39 -8.91
N LEU A 133 -6.96 13.36 -9.69
CA LEU A 133 -7.73 12.11 -9.78
C LEU A 133 -7.49 11.22 -8.57
N HIS A 134 -8.57 10.83 -7.89
CA HIS A 134 -8.52 9.93 -6.75
C HIS A 134 -9.77 9.05 -6.65
N ALA A 135 -9.62 7.94 -5.94
CA ALA A 135 -10.73 7.16 -5.41
C ALA A 135 -10.82 7.39 -3.90
N LYS A 136 -11.97 7.87 -3.43
CA LYS A 136 -12.35 7.70 -2.01
C LYS A 136 -12.79 6.25 -1.87
N VAL A 137 -12.15 5.49 -1.00
CA VAL A 137 -12.40 4.05 -0.86
C VAL A 137 -13.12 3.74 0.44
N ALA A 138 -13.97 2.72 0.38
CA ALA A 138 -14.50 2.00 1.52
C ALA A 138 -14.08 0.53 1.38
N ALA A 139 -12.93 0.18 1.96
CA ALA A 139 -12.44 -1.19 1.97
C ALA A 139 -13.32 -2.02 2.90
N SER A 140 -13.98 -3.03 2.35
CA SER A 140 -14.92 -3.90 3.05
C SER A 140 -14.28 -5.25 3.29
N LEU A 141 -13.88 -5.48 4.54
CA LEU A 141 -13.26 -6.69 5.05
C LEU A 141 -14.33 -7.64 5.57
N THR A 142 -14.52 -8.79 4.92
CA THR A 142 -15.49 -9.79 5.42
C THR A 142 -15.07 -10.33 6.79
N VAL A 143 -16.03 -10.63 7.69
CA VAL A 143 -15.72 -11.18 9.03
C VAL A 143 -14.85 -12.43 8.95
N THR A 144 -15.12 -13.35 8.03
CA THR A 144 -14.30 -14.56 7.82
C THR A 144 -12.85 -14.26 7.42
N PHE A 145 -12.61 -13.13 6.79
CA PHE A 145 -11.26 -12.70 6.42
C PHE A 145 -10.57 -11.97 7.58
N ALA A 146 -11.32 -11.31 8.45
CA ALA A 146 -10.76 -10.73 9.68
C ALA A 146 -10.13 -11.81 10.58
N GLU A 147 -10.66 -13.04 10.55
CA GLU A 147 -10.12 -14.18 11.32
C GLU A 147 -8.72 -14.62 10.88
N VAL A 148 -8.32 -14.34 9.64
CA VAL A 148 -6.96 -14.65 9.15
C VAL A 148 -5.98 -13.50 9.32
N LEU A 149 -6.48 -12.31 9.71
CA LEU A 149 -5.62 -11.18 10.01
C LEU A 149 -5.21 -11.23 11.49
N PRO A 150 -3.95 -10.88 11.81
CA PRO A 150 -3.50 -10.86 13.19
C PRO A 150 -4.26 -9.84 14.06
N ALA A 151 -4.53 -8.67 13.47
CA ALA A 151 -5.34 -7.58 14.02
C ALA A 151 -5.90 -6.67 12.89
N LEU A 152 -6.77 -5.72 13.25
CA LEU A 152 -7.50 -4.84 12.32
C LEU A 152 -6.90 -3.43 12.18
N GLU A 153 -5.80 -3.19 12.89
CA GLU A 153 -5.01 -1.98 12.89
C GLU A 153 -4.03 -1.93 11.71
N GLN A 154 -3.51 -0.73 11.44
CA GLN A 154 -2.65 -0.43 10.30
C GLN A 154 -1.50 -1.43 10.10
N PRO A 155 -0.65 -1.74 11.11
CA PRO A 155 0.53 -2.59 10.89
C PRO A 155 0.21 -3.98 10.34
N TYR A 156 -0.99 -4.48 10.60
CA TYR A 156 -1.41 -5.85 10.30
C TYR A 156 -2.31 -5.93 9.07
N ALA A 157 -3.11 -4.90 8.80
CA ALA A 157 -4.10 -4.89 7.74
C ALA A 157 -3.74 -3.97 6.53
N GLU A 158 -2.71 -3.13 6.63
CA GLU A 158 -2.33 -2.19 5.57
C GLU A 158 -1.98 -2.88 4.24
N ALA A 159 -1.14 -3.92 4.28
CA ALA A 159 -0.68 -4.63 3.08
C ALA A 159 -1.85 -5.17 2.24
N VAL A 160 -2.76 -5.90 2.91
CA VAL A 160 -3.90 -6.54 2.24
C VAL A 160 -4.90 -5.51 1.72
N THR A 161 -5.04 -4.39 2.43
CA THR A 161 -5.92 -3.28 2.04
C THR A 161 -5.38 -2.60 0.79
N PHE A 162 -4.11 -2.21 0.79
CA PHE A 162 -3.51 -1.51 -0.35
C PHE A 162 -3.46 -2.40 -1.58
N ASN A 163 -3.18 -3.70 -1.40
CA ASN A 163 -3.18 -4.67 -2.50
C ASN A 163 -4.58 -4.93 -3.06
N ALA A 164 -5.62 -4.95 -2.21
CA ALA A 164 -7.01 -5.03 -2.66
C ALA A 164 -7.40 -3.80 -3.49
N ILE A 165 -6.99 -2.59 -3.09
CA ILE A 165 -7.21 -1.36 -3.86
C ILE A 165 -6.54 -1.45 -5.23
N ARG A 166 -5.25 -1.81 -5.26
CA ARG A 166 -4.48 -1.98 -6.50
C ARG A 166 -5.14 -2.99 -7.44
N LYS A 167 -5.55 -4.13 -6.90
CA LYS A 167 -6.24 -5.18 -7.65
C LYS A 167 -7.58 -4.71 -8.20
N THR A 168 -8.37 -3.99 -7.41
CA THR A 168 -9.69 -3.52 -7.82
C THR A 168 -9.58 -2.48 -8.94
N LEU A 169 -8.54 -1.63 -8.92
CA LEU A 169 -8.20 -0.75 -10.04
C LEU A 169 -7.81 -1.54 -11.29
N ASP A 170 -6.95 -2.56 -11.17
CA ASP A 170 -6.59 -3.39 -12.34
C ASP A 170 -7.78 -4.12 -12.97
N LEU A 171 -8.81 -4.43 -12.18
CA LEU A 171 -10.05 -5.03 -12.66
C LEU A 171 -11.01 -4.02 -13.30
N GLY A 172 -10.67 -2.72 -13.32
CA GLY A 172 -11.54 -1.65 -13.80
C GLY A 172 -12.76 -1.41 -12.89
N GLN A 173 -12.68 -1.83 -11.62
CA GLN A 173 -13.78 -1.77 -10.66
C GLN A 173 -13.70 -0.56 -9.71
N LEU A 174 -12.69 0.28 -9.87
CA LEU A 174 -12.56 1.57 -9.21
C LEU A 174 -12.32 2.66 -10.24
N GLU A 175 -12.97 3.79 -10.05
CA GLU A 175 -12.79 4.98 -10.87
C GLU A 175 -11.91 5.99 -10.13
N LEU A 176 -10.97 6.63 -10.83
CA LEU A 176 -10.22 7.78 -10.31
C LEU A 176 -10.87 9.07 -10.81
N LEU A 177 -11.51 9.82 -9.91
CA LEU A 177 -12.33 10.99 -10.21
C LEU A 177 -11.75 12.25 -9.54
N LYS A 178 -12.09 13.44 -10.05
CA LYS A 178 -11.71 14.72 -9.39
C LYS A 178 -12.50 14.94 -8.10
N SER A 179 -13.72 14.43 -8.05
CA SER A 179 -14.60 14.42 -6.90
C SER A 179 -15.61 13.29 -7.10
N GLY A 180 -15.82 12.48 -6.07
CA GLY A 180 -16.73 11.35 -6.14
C GLY A 180 -17.14 10.88 -4.75
N ASN A 181 -18.13 9.99 -4.74
CA ASN A 181 -18.53 9.25 -3.55
C ASN A 181 -17.52 8.15 -3.22
N ARG A 182 -17.63 7.61 -2.00
CA ARG A 182 -16.83 6.45 -1.60
C ARG A 182 -17.20 5.25 -2.47
N GLN A 183 -16.19 4.57 -2.98
CA GLN A 183 -16.33 3.38 -3.81
C GLN A 183 -15.95 2.14 -3.00
N PRO A 184 -16.70 1.03 -3.13
CA PRO A 184 -16.42 -0.19 -2.38
C PRO A 184 -15.14 -0.86 -2.90
N VAL A 185 -14.31 -1.36 -1.98
CA VAL A 185 -13.16 -2.21 -2.29
C VAL A 185 -13.32 -3.52 -1.54
N PRO A 186 -13.59 -4.64 -2.21
CA PRO A 186 -13.76 -5.91 -1.51
C PRO A 186 -12.39 -6.39 -0.99
N VAL A 187 -12.29 -6.62 0.32
CA VAL A 187 -11.15 -7.29 0.97
C VAL A 187 -11.67 -8.61 1.53
N SER A 188 -11.52 -9.68 0.75
CA SER A 188 -12.24 -10.93 1.00
C SER A 188 -11.35 -12.15 0.86
N THR A 189 -11.87 -13.30 1.28
CA THR A 189 -11.22 -14.62 1.16
C THR A 189 -10.83 -15.01 -0.25
N ARG A 190 -11.35 -14.33 -1.29
CA ARG A 190 -10.86 -14.47 -2.67
C ARG A 190 -9.37 -14.15 -2.81
N TYR A 191 -8.80 -13.37 -1.90
CA TYR A 191 -7.38 -13.03 -1.89
C TYR A 191 -6.56 -13.88 -0.92
N TYR A 192 -7.13 -14.93 -0.32
CA TYR A 192 -6.41 -15.79 0.62
C TYR A 192 -6.57 -17.27 0.27
N SER A 193 -5.46 -17.96 0.11
CA SER A 193 -5.43 -19.40 -0.10
C SER A 193 -5.30 -20.11 1.24
N PHE A 194 -6.39 -20.66 1.77
CA PHE A 194 -6.35 -21.46 3.01
C PHE A 194 -5.43 -22.68 2.90
N ARG A 195 -5.31 -23.26 1.70
CA ARG A 195 -4.41 -24.39 1.44
C ARG A 195 -2.93 -24.01 1.56
N GLN A 196 -2.57 -22.81 1.10
CA GLN A 196 -1.19 -22.32 1.10
C GLN A 196 -0.91 -21.35 2.26
N GLN A 197 -1.93 -21.04 3.06
CA GLN A 197 -1.93 -20.08 4.15
C GLN A 197 -1.32 -18.72 3.80
N ARG A 198 -1.61 -18.22 2.60
CA ARG A 198 -1.02 -16.97 2.09
C ARG A 198 -1.97 -16.18 1.21
N PHE A 199 -1.70 -14.88 1.10
CA PHE A 199 -2.46 -13.99 0.24
C PHE A 199 -2.02 -14.10 -1.22
N ILE A 200 -2.99 -14.01 -2.13
CA ILE A 200 -2.81 -14.06 -3.59
C ILE A 200 -3.72 -13.00 -4.21
N PHE A 201 -3.12 -11.97 -4.83
CA PHE A 201 -3.89 -10.88 -5.46
C PHE A 201 -3.89 -10.98 -6.98
N SER A 202 -2.73 -11.19 -7.58
CA SER A 202 -2.58 -11.28 -9.03
C SER A 202 -1.62 -12.40 -9.41
N GLU A 203 -2.10 -13.31 -10.25
CA GLU A 203 -1.24 -14.28 -10.91
C GLU A 203 -0.42 -13.57 -11.98
N THR A 204 0.91 -13.63 -11.83
CA THR A 204 1.84 -12.97 -12.76
C THR A 204 2.93 -13.95 -13.19
N ASP A 205 3.33 -13.84 -14.46
CA ASP A 205 4.53 -14.49 -14.99
C ASP A 205 5.75 -13.57 -14.83
N GLU A 206 6.92 -14.09 -15.20
CA GLU A 206 8.19 -13.36 -15.12
C GLU A 206 8.19 -12.07 -15.94
N ALA A 207 7.57 -12.08 -17.14
CA ALA A 207 7.52 -10.92 -18.02
C ALA A 207 6.73 -9.76 -17.39
N LYS A 208 5.54 -10.05 -16.83
CA LYS A 208 4.74 -9.06 -16.11
C LYS A 208 5.46 -8.53 -14.86
N ARG A 209 6.19 -9.39 -14.13
CA ARG A 209 6.98 -8.96 -12.97
C ARG A 209 8.13 -8.04 -13.38
N LYS A 210 8.82 -8.33 -14.49
CA LYS A 210 9.86 -7.45 -15.07
C LYS A 210 9.29 -6.10 -15.49
N GLU A 211 8.13 -6.08 -16.14
CA GLU A 211 7.41 -4.85 -16.48
C GLU A 211 7.03 -4.04 -15.24
N PHE A 212 6.48 -4.70 -14.22
CA PHE A 212 6.14 -4.08 -12.96
C PHE A 212 7.35 -3.44 -12.28
N VAL A 213 8.47 -4.15 -12.17
CA VAL A 213 9.68 -3.63 -11.51
C VAL A 213 10.23 -2.42 -12.28
N ARG A 214 10.22 -2.45 -13.63
CA ARG A 214 10.59 -1.28 -14.45
C ARG A 214 9.64 -0.09 -14.21
N ALA A 215 8.32 -0.32 -14.21
CA ALA A 215 7.33 0.74 -13.95
C ALA A 215 7.49 1.33 -12.54
N LYS A 216 7.67 0.49 -11.52
CA LYS A 216 7.94 0.90 -10.15
C LYS A 216 9.15 1.81 -10.09
N VAL A 217 10.31 1.35 -10.56
CA VAL A 217 11.56 2.12 -10.52
C VAL A 217 11.43 3.41 -11.33
N PHE A 218 10.79 3.39 -12.50
CA PHE A 218 10.53 4.62 -13.26
C PHE A 218 9.72 5.64 -12.45
N TRP A 219 8.59 5.23 -11.86
CA TRP A 219 7.72 6.15 -11.12
C TRP A 219 8.38 6.65 -9.84
N THR A 220 8.92 5.76 -9.01
CA THR A 220 9.39 6.10 -7.66
C THR A 220 10.83 6.60 -7.61
N SER A 221 11.68 6.26 -8.60
CA SER A 221 13.04 6.79 -8.72
C SER A 221 13.11 7.98 -9.67
N THR A 222 12.63 7.86 -10.91
CA THR A 222 12.77 8.94 -11.90
C THR A 222 11.71 10.02 -11.72
N ARG A 223 10.44 9.70 -12.01
CA ARG A 223 9.39 10.70 -12.25
C ARG A 223 8.96 11.42 -10.98
N LEU A 224 8.89 10.70 -9.86
CA LEU A 224 8.48 11.24 -8.56
C LEU A 224 9.63 11.30 -7.56
N GLY A 225 10.77 10.70 -7.87
CA GLY A 225 11.89 10.53 -6.95
C GLY A 225 13.14 11.34 -7.29
N GLU A 226 13.12 12.16 -8.35
CA GLU A 226 14.24 13.02 -8.75
C GLU A 226 15.55 12.24 -9.01
N GLY A 227 15.45 11.00 -9.48
CA GLY A 227 16.58 10.10 -9.73
C GLY A 227 17.17 9.44 -8.49
N LYS A 228 16.56 9.58 -7.31
CA LYS A 228 17.04 8.93 -6.08
C LYS A 228 16.66 7.44 -6.06
N PRO A 229 17.39 6.57 -5.35
CA PRO A 229 17.13 5.14 -5.34
C PRO A 229 15.75 4.78 -4.75
N SER A 230 15.11 3.74 -5.30
CA SER A 230 13.86 3.17 -4.80
C SER A 230 14.04 1.74 -4.32
N TRP A 231 13.41 1.40 -3.20
CA TRP A 231 13.41 0.03 -2.69
C TRP A 231 12.66 -0.90 -3.65
N ILE A 232 13.25 -2.03 -4.03
CA ILE A 232 12.70 -2.91 -5.07
C ILE A 232 11.90 -4.06 -4.46
N ALA A 233 12.44 -4.68 -3.43
CA ALA A 233 11.94 -5.91 -2.82
C ALA A 233 10.93 -5.64 -1.69
N ASP A 234 9.95 -4.78 -1.95
CA ASP A 234 8.88 -4.48 -1.00
C ASP A 234 7.96 -5.71 -0.85
N PRO A 235 7.76 -6.26 0.36
CA PRO A 235 6.85 -7.38 0.58
C PRO A 235 5.40 -7.11 0.13
N TYR A 236 4.97 -5.85 0.08
CA TYR A 236 3.63 -5.50 -0.41
C TYR A 236 3.53 -5.79 -1.90
N ASP A 237 4.60 -5.51 -2.65
CA ASP A 237 4.67 -5.81 -4.08
C ASP A 237 4.85 -7.31 -4.32
N ALA A 238 5.67 -7.99 -3.52
CA ALA A 238 5.82 -9.45 -3.62
C ALA A 238 4.49 -10.17 -3.40
N GLN A 239 3.73 -9.77 -2.37
CA GLN A 239 2.39 -10.29 -2.10
C GLN A 239 1.41 -9.97 -3.24
N TYR A 240 1.47 -8.75 -3.79
CA TYR A 240 0.58 -8.31 -4.86
C TYR A 240 0.83 -9.07 -6.19
N LEU A 241 2.09 -9.39 -6.47
CA LEU A 241 2.54 -10.07 -7.69
C LEU A 241 2.54 -11.60 -7.59
N ASP A 242 2.17 -12.17 -6.44
CA ASP A 242 2.24 -13.62 -6.20
C ASP A 242 3.68 -14.17 -6.38
N CYS A 243 4.66 -13.51 -5.76
CA CYS A 243 6.07 -13.92 -5.76
C CYS A 243 6.75 -13.68 -4.41
N SER A 244 8.02 -14.07 -4.29
CA SER A 244 8.84 -13.75 -3.12
C SER A 244 9.62 -12.44 -3.32
N THR A 245 10.07 -11.83 -2.22
CA THR A 245 11.00 -10.69 -2.27
C THR A 245 12.34 -11.06 -2.90
N ASP A 246 12.76 -12.32 -2.80
CA ASP A 246 13.95 -12.84 -3.46
C ASP A 246 13.78 -12.91 -4.98
N ASP A 247 12.59 -13.25 -5.47
CA ASP A 247 12.30 -13.21 -6.91
C ASP A 247 12.37 -11.78 -7.44
N LEU A 248 11.87 -10.80 -6.69
CA LEU A 248 12.00 -9.39 -7.05
C LEU A 248 13.47 -8.95 -7.09
N ARG A 249 14.31 -9.41 -6.16
CA ARG A 249 15.76 -9.14 -6.18
C ARG A 249 16.45 -9.78 -7.39
N LYS A 250 16.10 -11.02 -7.76
CA LYS A 250 16.64 -11.68 -8.97
C LYS A 250 16.25 -10.91 -10.23
N ILE A 251 14.98 -10.55 -10.36
CA ILE A 251 14.48 -9.73 -11.48
C ILE A 251 15.22 -8.39 -11.55
N ALA A 252 15.47 -7.75 -10.41
CA ALA A 252 16.22 -6.50 -10.36
C ALA A 252 17.66 -6.66 -10.88
N VAL A 253 18.34 -7.74 -10.51
CA VAL A 253 19.69 -8.07 -11.01
C VAL A 253 19.68 -8.31 -12.51
N GLU A 254 18.71 -9.05 -13.03
CA GLU A 254 18.56 -9.28 -14.47
C GLU A 254 18.32 -7.97 -15.22
N LEU A 255 17.39 -7.14 -14.75
CA LEU A 255 17.11 -5.83 -15.35
C LEU A 255 18.32 -4.88 -15.28
N ALA A 256 19.13 -4.97 -14.23
CA ALA A 256 20.38 -4.22 -14.13
C ALA A 256 21.42 -4.70 -15.14
N ASN A 257 21.58 -6.01 -15.34
CA ASN A 257 22.45 -6.58 -16.36
C ASN A 257 22.00 -6.21 -17.79
N GLU A 258 20.70 -6.06 -18.01
CA GLU A 258 20.12 -5.55 -19.25
C GLU A 258 20.24 -4.02 -19.41
N GLY A 259 20.83 -3.33 -18.42
CA GLY A 259 21.07 -1.88 -18.43
C GLY A 259 19.83 -1.03 -18.16
N TRP A 260 18.76 -1.58 -17.58
CA TRP A 260 17.56 -0.80 -17.22
C TRP A 260 17.72 0.00 -15.94
N MET A 261 18.55 -0.45 -15.01
CA MET A 261 18.73 0.20 -13.71
C MET A 261 20.12 -0.08 -13.15
N THR A 262 20.51 0.71 -12.15
CA THR A 262 21.70 0.45 -11.34
C THR A 262 21.25 0.05 -9.95
N LEU A 263 21.78 -1.06 -9.44
CA LEU A 263 21.55 -1.49 -8.06
C LEU A 263 22.59 -0.86 -7.13
N ASP A 264 22.17 -0.56 -5.91
CA ASP A 264 23.10 -0.21 -4.85
C ASP A 264 23.93 -1.43 -4.40
N SER A 265 24.91 -1.21 -3.51
CA SER A 265 25.77 -2.28 -3.01
C SER A 265 25.00 -3.37 -2.26
N SER A 266 23.90 -3.03 -1.59
CA SER A 266 23.04 -3.98 -0.90
C SER A 266 22.13 -4.77 -1.85
N ARG A 267 21.97 -4.31 -3.10
CA ARG A 267 21.02 -4.82 -4.10
C ARG A 267 19.55 -4.75 -3.65
N GLU A 268 19.25 -3.92 -2.66
CA GLU A 268 17.87 -3.67 -2.19
C GLU A 268 17.23 -2.51 -2.94
N TYR A 269 18.04 -1.55 -3.39
CA TYR A 269 17.60 -0.31 -4.01
C TYR A 269 18.05 -0.21 -5.46
N ALA A 270 17.19 0.32 -6.32
CA ALA A 270 17.51 0.62 -7.71
C ALA A 270 17.34 2.10 -8.00
N THR A 271 18.29 2.62 -8.78
CA THR A 271 18.13 3.89 -9.49
C THR A 271 17.87 3.60 -10.97
N ALA A 272 16.90 4.30 -11.56
CA ALA A 272 16.62 4.18 -12.98
C ALA A 272 17.84 4.58 -13.83
N SER A 273 18.14 3.79 -14.86
CA SER A 273 19.15 4.17 -15.85
C SER A 273 18.65 5.26 -16.80
N VAL A 274 19.55 5.77 -17.65
CA VAL A 274 19.19 6.60 -18.80
C VAL A 274 18.27 5.84 -19.76
N LYS A 275 18.51 4.54 -19.98
CA LYS A 275 17.70 3.68 -20.86
C LYS A 275 16.25 3.59 -20.37
N LEU A 276 16.04 3.40 -19.07
CA LEU A 276 14.69 3.35 -18.49
C LEU A 276 14.04 4.74 -18.49
N SER A 277 14.79 5.78 -18.15
CA SER A 277 14.28 7.16 -18.14
C SER A 277 13.86 7.64 -19.52
N ALA A 278 14.52 7.17 -20.59
CA ALA A 278 14.15 7.43 -21.98
C ALA A 278 12.82 6.78 -22.41
N GLN A 279 12.24 5.87 -21.61
CA GLN A 279 10.93 5.28 -21.86
C GLN A 279 9.78 6.04 -21.19
N ALA A 280 10.01 7.29 -20.75
CA ALA A 280 9.01 8.08 -20.03
C ALA A 280 7.66 8.16 -20.74
N ASP A 281 7.65 8.43 -22.04
CA ASP A 281 6.41 8.50 -22.84
C ASP A 281 5.67 7.16 -22.86
N GLY A 282 6.39 6.04 -22.82
CA GLY A 282 5.81 4.70 -22.77
C GLY A 282 5.05 4.46 -21.47
N PHE A 283 5.65 4.81 -20.33
CA PHE A 283 4.99 4.67 -19.02
C PHE A 283 3.83 5.64 -18.85
N VAL A 284 3.94 6.86 -19.36
CA VAL A 284 2.81 7.82 -19.34
C VAL A 284 1.65 7.30 -20.19
N LYS A 285 1.91 6.81 -21.42
CA LYS A 285 0.88 6.18 -22.25
C LYS A 285 0.27 4.93 -21.60
N GLN A 286 1.06 4.17 -20.86
CA GLN A 286 0.56 3.02 -20.09
C GLN A 286 -0.43 3.49 -19.01
N THR A 287 -0.09 4.53 -18.24
CA THR A 287 -0.99 5.16 -17.26
C THR A 287 -2.26 5.70 -17.93
N GLU A 288 -2.16 6.40 -19.05
CA GLU A 288 -3.31 6.90 -19.80
C GLU A 288 -4.23 5.76 -20.27
N SER A 289 -3.64 4.67 -20.77
CA SER A 289 -4.38 3.48 -21.20
C SER A 289 -5.09 2.82 -20.02
N ALA A 290 -4.41 2.70 -18.88
CA ALA A 290 -5.00 2.17 -17.65
C ALA A 290 -6.16 3.06 -17.16
N LEU A 291 -5.99 4.38 -17.15
CA LEU A 291 -7.05 5.32 -16.80
C LEU A 291 -8.25 5.24 -17.75
N ALA A 292 -8.01 4.98 -19.04
CA ALA A 292 -9.09 4.79 -20.01
C ALA A 292 -9.94 3.54 -19.72
N LEU A 293 -9.34 2.50 -19.12
CA LEU A 293 -10.07 1.31 -18.66
C LEU A 293 -10.93 1.57 -17.42
N LEU A 294 -10.53 2.53 -16.57
CA LEU A 294 -11.27 2.91 -15.37
C LEU A 294 -12.45 3.83 -15.67
N LYS A 295 -12.48 4.47 -16.84
CA LYS A 295 -13.61 5.31 -17.21
C LYS A 295 -14.79 4.41 -17.55
N PRO A 296 -15.98 4.63 -16.96
CA PRO A 296 -17.17 3.95 -17.46
C PRO A 296 -17.29 4.31 -18.93
N ARG A 297 -17.44 3.29 -19.79
CA ARG A 297 -17.89 3.48 -21.18
C ARG A 297 -19.36 3.90 -21.13
N PHE A 298 -19.60 5.10 -20.64
CA PHE A 298 -20.90 5.72 -20.66
C PHE A 298 -21.22 5.92 -22.14
N ASN A 299 -22.30 5.29 -22.60
CA ASN A 299 -22.74 5.42 -23.99
C ASN A 299 -22.84 6.92 -24.32
N GLU A 300 -21.98 7.43 -25.20
CA GLU A 300 -21.91 8.86 -25.49
C GLU A 300 -23.25 9.39 -26.03
N ASP A 301 -24.05 8.51 -26.64
CA ASP A 301 -25.42 8.76 -27.07
C ASP A 301 -26.36 9.17 -25.91
N MET A 302 -26.16 8.63 -24.71
CA MET A 302 -26.93 9.02 -23.52
C MET A 302 -26.54 10.41 -23.00
N ARG A 303 -25.29 10.84 -23.24
CA ARG A 303 -24.81 12.18 -22.85
C ARG A 303 -25.27 13.27 -23.82
N ALA A 304 -25.47 12.92 -25.09
CA ALA A 304 -26.03 13.80 -26.10
C ALA A 304 -27.57 13.92 -26.03
N GLY A 305 -28.23 13.18 -25.12
CA GLY A 305 -29.68 13.18 -24.99
C GLY A 305 -30.40 12.50 -26.16
N HIS A 306 -29.70 11.67 -26.95
CA HIS A 306 -30.27 10.99 -28.12
C HIS A 306 -31.07 9.72 -27.78
N THR A 307 -31.04 9.29 -26.52
CA THR A 307 -31.88 8.21 -26.01
C THR A 307 -32.75 8.74 -24.88
N ASN A 308 -33.89 9.33 -25.26
CA ASN A 308 -35.07 9.36 -24.43
C ASN A 308 -36.06 8.32 -24.97
N MET A 309 -36.58 7.51 -24.04
CA MET A 309 -37.52 6.38 -24.16
C MET A 309 -36.91 5.00 -24.35
#